data_AF-A0A022W4N2-F1
#
_entry.id   AF-A0A022W4N2-F1
#
_cell.length_a   1.000
_cell.length_b   1.000
_cell.length_c   1.000
_cell.angle_alpha   90.00
_cell.angle_beta   90.00
_cell.angle_gamma   90.00
#
_symmetry.space_group_name_H-M   'P 1'
#
loop_
_entity.id
_entity.type
_entity.pdbx_description
1 polymer ?
#
loop_
_entity_poly.entity_id
_entity_poly.type
_entity_poly.pdbx_seq_one_letter_code
_entity_poly.pdbx_strand_id
1 'polypeptide(L)'
;MAASPLSQSQLYEKSSSSIDPDVEQNRLTRLESVVSTASQQCATAIGRLRGGGAGQIAPFTHPLGHIRTSPDVIVDFDGPDDPYRPANWSFRKKCLTTFLYGLATMGSTWASAVYAPGIKQICKEFGVNEEVGTVGISLLLFGFGLGPLIWAPLSEKYGRKPTVLLPYAIAVIFSFATATAKDIQTVLLSRFFCGFFGAAPVTNTGGVLGDLWSPEERGVALIGYAISVVSGTVLGPITGGAIVQSSLGWRWTEYITGILTLFILILDSILLDETYPPALLVTKAQHLRYSTGNWALHARHEEWDVGFGEMANKYLVVPFQLLGTPICFSVALYASFVYGMLYLNLSSFPIQFQEERGWNQLVGQLPFLAFLIGILFGAIANLTNQRFYVRKYRANNCRAVSEARLPPMIVGSVLFAGGLFLLGWTSDRRIPWIATTIGTAIIGFGFFTIFQASLNYLIDTFPTVSASAVAATTFLRSLCAGAFPLFVRSMYTKLGIPWAVSVLGFISIVLLPIPYLFYFYGPKIRAKGRWSRSSL
;
A
#
# COMPACT_ATOMS: atom_id res chain seq x y z
N MET A 1 23.34 62.15 -50.32
CA MET A 1 22.05 61.80 -50.94
C MET A 1 21.35 60.82 -50.00
N ALA A 2 20.08 61.07 -49.66
CA ALA A 2 19.20 60.31 -48.75
C ALA A 2 19.60 60.35 -47.25
N ALA A 3 19.02 61.22 -46.40
CA ALA A 3 17.62 61.35 -45.93
C ALA A 3 17.28 60.42 -44.76
N SER A 4 17.25 61.03 -43.57
CA SER A 4 16.80 60.52 -42.27
C SER A 4 15.27 60.60 -42.11
N PRO A 5 14.62 59.67 -41.39
CA PRO A 5 13.29 59.89 -40.84
C PRO A 5 13.30 59.98 -39.30
N LEU A 6 12.97 61.19 -38.83
CA LEU A 6 11.92 61.57 -37.87
C LEU A 6 11.72 60.78 -36.55
N SER A 7 11.65 61.59 -35.49
CA SER A 7 11.60 61.27 -34.07
C SER A 7 10.27 60.73 -33.55
N GLN A 8 10.36 59.87 -32.53
CA GLN A 8 9.30 59.22 -31.76
C GLN A 8 8.26 60.15 -31.08
N SER A 9 8.40 61.47 -31.20
CA SER A 9 7.53 62.46 -30.53
C SER A 9 6.13 62.59 -31.16
N GLN A 10 5.94 62.23 -32.44
CA GLN A 10 4.65 62.38 -33.11
C GLN A 10 3.70 61.17 -33.00
N LEU A 11 4.16 60.05 -32.41
CA LEU A 11 3.30 58.89 -32.14
C LEU A 11 2.68 58.90 -30.73
N TYR A 12 3.18 59.74 -29.83
CA TYR A 12 2.70 59.82 -28.44
C TYR A 12 1.54 60.80 -28.24
N GLU A 13 1.31 61.73 -29.17
CA GLU A 13 0.31 62.79 -29.04
C GLU A 13 -1.10 62.40 -29.52
N LYS A 14 -1.29 61.14 -29.95
CA LYS A 14 -2.60 60.62 -30.42
C LYS A 14 -3.26 59.61 -29.47
N SER A 15 -2.74 59.46 -28.24
CA SER A 15 -3.26 58.51 -27.24
C SER A 15 -3.79 59.16 -25.95
N SER A 16 -3.60 60.47 -25.76
CA SER A 16 -4.17 61.21 -24.63
C SER A 16 -5.50 61.88 -24.99
N SER A 17 -6.51 61.08 -25.34
CA SER A 17 -7.91 61.54 -25.31
C SER A 17 -8.48 61.23 -23.93
N SER A 18 -8.95 62.28 -23.26
CA SER A 18 -9.69 62.31 -22.01
C SER A 18 -10.50 61.04 -21.73
N ILE A 19 -10.10 60.30 -20.70
CA ILE A 19 -10.93 59.23 -20.13
C ILE A 19 -12.10 59.92 -19.44
N ASP A 20 -13.30 59.61 -19.91
CA ASP A 20 -14.57 60.14 -19.43
C ASP A 20 -14.73 59.78 -17.93
N PRO A 21 -14.94 60.75 -17.02
CA PRO A 21 -15.05 60.48 -15.57
C PRO A 21 -16.16 59.48 -15.23
N ASP A 22 -17.22 59.41 -16.03
CA ASP A 22 -18.29 58.42 -15.88
C ASP A 22 -17.84 56.98 -16.20
N VAL A 23 -16.81 56.81 -17.04
CA VAL A 23 -16.22 55.51 -17.37
C VAL A 23 -15.27 55.04 -16.28
N GLU A 24 -14.52 55.95 -15.66
CA GLU A 24 -13.63 55.64 -14.53
C GLU A 24 -14.44 55.33 -13.26
N GLN A 25 -15.54 56.05 -13.02
CA GLN A 25 -16.45 55.79 -11.92
C GLN A 25 -17.23 54.48 -12.10
N ASN A 26 -17.62 54.13 -13.34
CA ASN A 26 -18.17 52.81 -13.68
C ASN A 26 -17.14 51.67 -13.54
N ARG A 27 -15.85 51.94 -13.78
CA ARG A 27 -14.77 50.96 -13.54
C ARG A 27 -14.53 50.76 -12.05
N LEU A 28 -14.55 51.82 -11.25
CA LEU A 28 -14.40 51.73 -9.79
C LEU A 28 -15.59 51.02 -9.15
N THR A 29 -16.83 51.30 -9.55
CA THR A 29 -18.01 50.54 -9.09
C THR A 29 -18.02 49.09 -9.58
N ARG A 30 -17.47 48.79 -10.78
CA ARG A 30 -17.23 47.40 -11.21
C ARG A 30 -16.13 46.71 -10.42
N LEU A 31 -15.07 47.42 -10.03
CA LEU A 31 -14.01 46.86 -9.20
C LEU A 31 -14.52 46.62 -7.77
N GLU A 32 -15.29 47.55 -7.20
CA GLU A 32 -15.95 47.37 -5.90
C GLU A 32 -16.97 46.24 -5.92
N SER A 33 -17.72 46.06 -7.03
CA SER A 33 -18.65 44.93 -7.16
C SER A 33 -17.94 43.59 -7.36
N VAL A 34 -16.80 43.56 -8.05
CA VAL A 34 -15.97 42.36 -8.18
C VAL A 34 -15.27 42.02 -6.86
N VAL A 35 -14.79 43.02 -6.11
CA VAL A 35 -14.18 42.83 -4.78
C VAL A 35 -15.23 42.43 -3.73
N SER A 36 -16.45 42.97 -3.80
CA SER A 36 -17.56 42.55 -2.93
C SER A 36 -18.05 41.14 -3.26
N THR A 37 -18.11 40.78 -4.55
CA THR A 37 -18.46 39.42 -4.98
C THR A 37 -17.36 38.42 -4.60
N ALA A 38 -16.08 38.78 -4.75
CA ALA A 38 -14.95 37.93 -4.35
C ALA A 38 -14.86 37.77 -2.83
N SER A 39 -15.12 38.83 -2.05
CA SER A 39 -15.16 38.76 -0.58
C SER A 39 -16.38 37.99 -0.06
N GLN A 40 -17.55 38.07 -0.71
CA GLN A 40 -18.70 37.22 -0.42
C GLN A 40 -18.44 35.76 -0.78
N GLN A 41 -17.81 35.48 -1.92
CA GLN A 41 -17.43 34.10 -2.28
C GLN A 41 -16.36 33.54 -1.33
N CYS A 42 -15.41 34.36 -0.89
CA CYS A 42 -14.40 33.98 0.09
C CYS A 42 -15.02 33.78 1.48
N ALA A 43 -15.95 34.63 1.92
CA ALA A 43 -16.70 34.46 3.16
C ALA A 43 -17.62 33.22 3.13
N THR A 44 -18.20 32.89 1.97
CA THR A 44 -19.04 31.69 1.78
C THR A 44 -18.18 30.42 1.74
N ALA A 45 -16.98 30.47 1.16
CA ALA A 45 -16.01 29.37 1.19
C ALA A 45 -15.42 29.16 2.59
N ILE A 46 -15.12 30.24 3.33
CA ILE A 46 -14.70 30.21 4.73
C ILE A 46 -15.84 29.73 5.64
N GLY A 47 -17.09 30.06 5.32
CA GLY A 47 -18.29 29.54 5.99
C GLY A 47 -18.53 28.04 5.77
N ARG A 48 -18.14 27.50 4.61
CA ARG A 48 -18.17 26.05 4.32
C ARG A 48 -17.01 25.28 4.93
N LEU A 49 -15.86 25.94 5.17
CA LEU A 49 -14.69 25.34 5.82
C LEU A 49 -14.76 25.40 7.36
N ARG A 50 -15.51 26.35 7.94
CA ARG A 50 -15.83 26.37 9.38
C ARG A 50 -17.04 25.50 9.70
N GLY A 51 -16.87 24.19 9.62
CA GLY A 51 -17.70 23.27 10.39
C GLY A 51 -17.44 23.49 11.88
N GLY A 52 -18.28 24.29 12.54
CA GLY A 52 -18.13 24.57 13.97
C GLY A 52 -18.86 25.83 14.44
N GLY A 53 -20.11 26.03 14.01
CA GLY A 53 -20.99 27.07 14.53
C GLY A 53 -22.37 26.47 14.78
N ALA A 54 -22.50 25.78 15.91
CA ALA A 54 -23.80 25.48 16.48
C ALA A 54 -24.54 26.80 16.71
N GLY A 55 -25.67 27.02 16.01
CA GLY A 55 -26.44 28.24 16.28
C GLY A 55 -27.63 28.55 15.38
N GLN A 56 -27.73 28.02 14.15
CA GLN A 56 -28.85 28.43 13.28
C GLN A 56 -29.22 27.44 12.16
N ILE A 57 -29.35 26.16 12.52
CA ILE A 57 -30.25 25.27 11.81
C ILE A 57 -31.17 24.76 12.92
N ALA A 58 -32.45 25.15 12.92
CA ALA A 58 -33.41 24.48 13.79
C ALA A 58 -33.21 22.97 13.60
N PRO A 59 -33.09 22.16 14.68
CA PRO A 59 -32.96 20.72 14.51
C PRO A 59 -34.10 20.28 13.60
N PHE A 60 -33.76 19.62 12.49
CA PHE A 60 -34.76 19.17 11.54
C PHE A 60 -35.70 18.19 12.25
N THR A 61 -36.85 18.70 12.68
CA THR A 61 -37.88 17.93 13.37
C THR A 61 -39.04 17.74 12.42
N HIS A 62 -39.06 16.58 11.76
CA HIS A 62 -40.18 16.16 10.93
C HIS A 62 -40.83 14.92 11.59
N PRO A 63 -42.17 14.78 11.61
CA PRO A 63 -42.84 13.61 12.21
C PRO A 63 -42.36 12.26 11.64
N LEU A 64 -41.99 12.24 10.36
CA LEU A 64 -41.42 11.06 9.68
C LEU A 64 -39.90 10.87 9.91
N GLY A 65 -39.20 11.85 10.49
CA GLY A 65 -37.74 11.76 10.72
C GLY A 65 -37.33 10.72 11.77
N HIS A 66 -38.28 10.25 12.58
CA HIS A 66 -38.06 9.20 13.59
C HIS A 66 -38.71 7.87 13.23
N ILE A 67 -39.37 7.77 12.08
CA ILE A 67 -40.00 6.54 11.61
C ILE A 67 -38.99 5.80 10.73
N ARG A 68 -38.57 4.61 11.16
CA ARG A 68 -37.71 3.74 10.34
C ARG A 68 -38.44 3.37 9.05
N THR A 69 -37.75 3.46 7.93
CA THR A 69 -38.30 3.11 6.61
C THR A 69 -38.73 1.64 6.59
N SER A 70 -39.82 1.34 5.85
CA SER A 70 -40.30 -0.04 5.69
C SER A 70 -39.25 -0.88 4.96
N PRO A 71 -39.08 -2.19 5.29
CA PRO A 71 -38.14 -3.06 4.60
C PRO A 71 -38.36 -3.10 3.08
N ASP A 72 -39.59 -2.87 2.63
CA ASP A 72 -40.02 -2.87 1.23
C ASP A 72 -39.38 -1.74 0.39
N VAL A 73 -38.81 -0.75 1.08
CA VAL A 73 -38.16 0.43 0.47
C VAL A 73 -36.64 0.26 0.40
N ILE A 74 -36.10 -0.75 1.09
CA ILE A 74 -34.66 -1.05 1.12
C ILE A 74 -34.31 -1.86 -0.12
N VAL A 75 -33.42 -1.32 -0.95
CA VAL A 75 -32.91 -2.01 -2.13
C VAL A 75 -31.80 -2.98 -1.72
N ASP A 76 -32.03 -4.27 -1.97
CA ASP A 76 -31.05 -5.34 -1.78
C ASP A 76 -30.85 -6.14 -3.09
N PHE A 77 -30.00 -7.16 -3.07
CA PHE A 77 -29.84 -8.10 -4.15
C PHE A 77 -31.09 -8.98 -4.31
N ASP A 78 -31.39 -9.38 -5.55
CA ASP A 78 -32.63 -10.12 -5.87
C ASP A 78 -32.55 -11.61 -5.46
N GLY A 79 -31.45 -12.02 -4.82
CA GLY A 79 -31.21 -13.36 -4.30
C GLY A 79 -29.71 -13.68 -4.12
N PRO A 80 -29.37 -14.89 -3.65
CA PRO A 80 -27.97 -15.32 -3.50
C PRO A 80 -27.22 -15.42 -4.84
N ASP A 81 -27.94 -15.69 -5.93
CA ASP A 81 -27.41 -15.89 -7.29
C ASP A 81 -27.52 -14.64 -8.19
N ASP A 82 -27.78 -13.46 -7.62
CA ASP A 82 -27.88 -12.21 -8.37
C ASP A 82 -26.58 -11.94 -9.17
N PRO A 83 -26.61 -11.79 -10.51
CA PRO A 83 -25.43 -11.50 -11.33
C PRO A 83 -24.75 -10.17 -10.98
N TYR A 84 -25.47 -9.24 -10.35
CA TYR A 84 -24.94 -7.96 -9.90
C TYR A 84 -23.99 -8.12 -8.71
N ARG A 85 -24.07 -9.25 -8.00
CA ARG A 85 -23.17 -9.57 -6.88
C ARG A 85 -21.77 -9.95 -7.40
N PRO A 86 -20.69 -9.29 -6.91
CA PRO A 86 -19.31 -9.59 -7.32
C PRO A 86 -18.86 -11.04 -7.10
N ALA A 87 -19.40 -11.70 -6.07
CA ALA A 87 -19.18 -13.11 -5.79
C ALA A 87 -19.71 -14.04 -6.90
N ASN A 88 -20.65 -13.60 -7.74
CA ASN A 88 -21.27 -14.38 -8.81
C ASN A 88 -20.70 -14.06 -10.20
N TRP A 89 -19.70 -13.17 -10.28
CA TRP A 89 -19.05 -12.85 -11.55
C TRP A 89 -18.37 -14.07 -12.18
N SER A 90 -18.22 -14.04 -13.50
CA SER A 90 -17.49 -15.09 -14.22
C SER A 90 -16.05 -15.21 -13.70
N PHE A 91 -15.53 -16.43 -13.65
CA PHE A 91 -14.17 -16.70 -13.14
C PHE A 91 -13.11 -15.84 -13.85
N ARG A 92 -13.25 -15.63 -15.17
CA ARG A 92 -12.36 -14.76 -15.95
C ARG A 92 -12.35 -13.32 -15.44
N LYS A 93 -13.54 -12.77 -15.14
CA LYS A 93 -13.67 -11.41 -14.58
C LYS A 93 -13.02 -11.33 -13.20
N LYS A 94 -13.26 -12.33 -12.33
CA LYS A 94 -12.62 -12.39 -11.00
C LYS A 94 -11.10 -12.43 -11.07
N CYS A 95 -10.55 -13.26 -11.97
CA CYS A 95 -9.11 -13.35 -12.20
C CYS A 95 -8.54 -12.05 -12.77
N LEU A 96 -9.21 -11.43 -13.73
CA LEU A 96 -8.78 -10.16 -14.32
C LEU A 96 -8.75 -9.06 -13.25
N THR A 97 -9.81 -8.87 -12.47
CA THR A 97 -9.86 -7.89 -11.39
C THR A 97 -8.76 -8.14 -10.35
N THR A 98 -8.55 -9.40 -9.96
CA THR A 98 -7.48 -9.78 -9.02
C THR A 98 -6.09 -9.45 -9.58
N PHE A 99 -5.87 -9.70 -10.87
CA PHE A 99 -4.61 -9.41 -11.56
C PHE A 99 -4.34 -7.91 -11.64
N LEU A 100 -5.34 -7.09 -11.97
CA LEU A 100 -5.25 -5.63 -12.04
C LEU A 100 -4.88 -5.02 -10.68
N TYR A 101 -5.59 -5.39 -9.60
CA TYR A 101 -5.21 -4.97 -8.24
C TYR A 101 -3.82 -5.48 -7.81
N GLY A 102 -3.44 -6.67 -8.28
CA GLY A 102 -2.08 -7.21 -8.15
C GLY A 102 -1.02 -6.35 -8.85
N LEU A 103 -1.29 -5.89 -10.08
CA LEU A 103 -0.41 -4.98 -10.82
C LEU A 103 -0.30 -3.60 -10.15
N ALA A 104 -1.40 -3.01 -9.68
CA ALA A 104 -1.37 -1.75 -8.94
C ALA A 104 -0.50 -1.86 -7.68
N THR A 105 -0.67 -2.95 -6.93
CA THR A 105 0.14 -3.21 -5.74
C THR A 105 1.61 -3.48 -6.10
N MET A 106 1.86 -4.18 -7.20
CA MET A 106 3.22 -4.40 -7.74
C MET A 106 3.88 -3.07 -8.11
N GLY A 107 3.16 -2.14 -8.75
CA GLY A 107 3.67 -0.81 -9.08
C GLY A 107 4.05 0.00 -7.84
N SER A 108 3.21 -0.02 -6.80
CA SER A 108 3.51 0.59 -5.51
C SER A 108 4.78 0.01 -4.88
N THR A 109 4.86 -1.32 -4.78
CA THR A 109 6.00 -2.00 -4.16
C THR A 109 7.28 -1.88 -4.99
N TRP A 110 7.17 -1.83 -6.31
CA TRP A 110 8.28 -1.50 -7.21
C TRP A 110 8.89 -0.14 -6.90
N ALA A 111 8.05 0.89 -6.73
CA ALA A 111 8.49 2.25 -6.41
C ALA A 111 9.31 2.32 -5.11
N SER A 112 9.07 1.39 -4.17
CA SER A 112 9.82 1.32 -2.92
C SER A 112 11.25 0.79 -3.05
N ALA A 113 11.53 -0.02 -4.09
CA ALA A 113 12.77 -0.79 -4.19
C ALA A 113 13.68 -0.36 -5.35
N VAL A 114 13.11 0.14 -6.44
CA VAL A 114 13.83 0.61 -7.65
C VAL A 114 14.78 1.78 -7.38
N TYR A 115 14.53 2.53 -6.30
CA TYR A 115 15.35 3.65 -5.84
C TYR A 115 16.72 3.21 -5.27
N ALA A 116 16.80 2.01 -4.68
CA ALA A 116 17.95 1.58 -3.88
C ALA A 116 19.29 1.60 -4.65
N PRO A 117 19.39 1.13 -5.91
CA PRO A 117 20.64 1.19 -6.67
C PRO A 117 21.12 2.62 -6.97
N GLY A 118 20.20 3.60 -6.98
CA GLY A 118 20.49 5.01 -7.28
C GLY A 118 21.07 5.81 -6.12
N ILE A 119 21.04 5.27 -4.89
CA ILE A 119 21.42 6.00 -3.66
C ILE A 119 22.82 6.64 -3.78
N LYS A 120 23.82 5.89 -4.26
CA LYS A 120 25.19 6.42 -4.39
C LYS A 120 25.28 7.61 -5.35
N GLN A 121 24.51 7.60 -6.44
CA GLN A 121 24.47 8.73 -7.38
C GLN A 121 23.75 9.94 -6.77
N ILE A 122 22.65 9.72 -6.05
CA ILE A 122 21.90 10.77 -5.35
C ILE A 122 22.78 11.45 -4.30
N CYS A 123 23.50 10.67 -3.50
CA CYS A 123 24.43 11.19 -2.49
C CYS A 123 25.55 12.02 -3.12
N LYS A 124 26.10 11.57 -4.25
CA LYS A 124 27.12 12.32 -4.99
C LYS A 124 26.58 13.63 -5.57
N GLU A 125 25.36 13.61 -6.11
CA GLU A 125 24.77 14.78 -6.75
C GLU A 125 24.39 15.87 -5.74
N PHE A 126 23.77 15.50 -4.62
CA PHE A 126 23.32 16.45 -3.60
C PHE A 126 24.35 16.70 -2.50
N GLY A 127 25.53 16.06 -2.56
CA GLY A 127 26.61 16.24 -1.57
C GLY A 127 26.22 15.76 -0.17
N VAL A 128 25.44 14.70 -0.05
CA VAL A 128 24.93 14.16 1.23
C VAL A 128 25.49 12.77 1.53
N ASN A 129 25.51 12.40 2.81
CA ASN A 129 25.92 11.07 3.25
C ASN A 129 24.94 9.98 2.76
N GLU A 130 25.43 8.74 2.61
CA GLU A 130 24.60 7.59 2.21
C GLU A 130 23.47 7.26 3.20
N GLU A 131 23.64 7.60 4.48
CA GLU A 131 22.57 7.50 5.48
C GLU A 131 21.37 8.34 5.09
N VAL A 132 21.59 9.59 4.65
CA VAL A 132 20.53 10.51 4.21
C VAL A 132 19.87 10.02 2.92
N GLY A 133 20.64 9.46 1.98
CA GLY A 133 20.07 8.83 0.79
C GLY A 133 19.19 7.62 1.11
N THR A 134 19.58 6.81 2.10
CA THR A 134 18.80 5.64 2.56
C THR A 134 17.50 6.02 3.26
N VAL A 135 17.42 7.22 3.85
CA VAL A 135 16.17 7.79 4.38
C VAL A 135 15.09 7.88 3.29
N GLY A 136 15.47 8.03 2.01
CA GLY A 136 14.52 8.03 0.88
C GLY A 136 13.70 6.73 0.76
N ILE A 137 14.33 5.57 0.92
CA ILE A 137 13.63 4.27 0.99
C ILE A 137 12.72 4.24 2.22
N SER A 138 13.27 4.67 3.34
CA SER A 138 12.63 4.57 4.66
C SER A 138 11.35 5.41 4.74
N LEU A 139 11.38 6.64 4.24
CA LEU A 139 10.24 7.55 4.23
C LEU A 139 9.09 7.05 3.36
N LEU A 140 9.40 6.46 2.20
CA LEU A 140 8.36 5.83 1.38
C LEU A 140 7.69 4.69 2.15
N LEU A 141 8.47 3.87 2.86
CA LEU A 141 7.93 2.76 3.65
C LEU A 141 7.14 3.20 4.88
N PHE A 142 7.56 4.27 5.55
CA PHE A 142 6.76 4.89 6.61
C PHE A 142 5.45 5.45 6.06
N GLY A 143 5.46 6.05 4.87
CA GLY A 143 4.25 6.37 4.12
C GLY A 143 3.37 5.15 3.89
N PHE A 144 3.95 4.02 3.44
CA PHE A 144 3.24 2.73 3.29
C PHE A 144 2.63 2.20 4.58
N GLY A 145 3.23 2.49 5.73
CA GLY A 145 2.68 2.11 7.04
C GLY A 145 1.50 2.98 7.47
N LEU A 146 1.54 4.28 7.17
CA LEU A 146 0.52 5.24 7.58
C LEU A 146 -0.69 5.31 6.63
N GLY A 147 -0.48 5.12 5.34
CA GLY A 147 -1.56 5.14 4.33
C GLY A 147 -2.73 4.20 4.64
N PRO A 148 -2.51 2.92 5.00
CA PRO A 148 -3.59 1.97 5.31
C PRO A 148 -4.58 2.46 6.37
N LEU A 149 -4.11 3.27 7.32
CA LEU A 149 -4.93 3.82 8.40
C LEU A 149 -6.04 4.76 7.90
N ILE A 150 -5.86 5.34 6.72
CA ILE A 150 -6.82 6.25 6.09
C ILE A 150 -7.51 5.56 4.91
N TRP A 151 -6.77 4.83 4.07
CA TRP A 151 -7.37 4.25 2.86
C TRP A 151 -8.29 3.06 3.13
N ALA A 152 -8.04 2.26 4.18
CA ALA A 152 -8.93 1.17 4.58
C ALA A 152 -10.35 1.66 4.91
N PRO A 153 -10.58 2.58 5.89
CA PRO A 153 -11.92 3.04 6.24
C PRO A 153 -12.61 3.76 5.09
N LEU A 154 -11.87 4.55 4.31
CA LEU A 154 -12.45 5.25 3.16
C LEU A 154 -13.00 4.25 2.13
N SER A 155 -12.37 3.08 1.98
CA SER A 155 -12.81 2.07 1.02
C SER A 155 -14.12 1.39 1.42
N GLU A 156 -14.42 1.34 2.71
CA GLU A 156 -15.69 0.81 3.21
C GLU A 156 -16.84 1.82 3.12
N LYS A 157 -16.50 3.11 3.13
CA LYS A 157 -17.49 4.18 2.98
C LYS A 157 -17.80 4.46 1.52
N TYR A 158 -16.77 4.67 0.70
CA TYR A 158 -16.88 5.17 -0.67
C TYR A 158 -16.73 4.10 -1.76
N GLY A 159 -16.42 2.85 -1.40
CA GLY A 159 -16.19 1.75 -2.35
C GLY A 159 -14.70 1.45 -2.58
N ARG A 160 -14.39 0.31 -3.23
CA ARG A 160 -12.99 -0.13 -3.41
C ARG A 160 -12.30 0.58 -4.57
N LYS A 161 -12.99 0.81 -5.70
CA LYS A 161 -12.40 1.39 -6.92
C LYS A 161 -11.91 2.83 -6.71
N PRO A 162 -12.76 3.80 -6.29
CA PRO A 162 -12.33 5.20 -6.19
C PRO A 162 -11.26 5.42 -5.12
N THR A 163 -11.33 4.68 -4.01
CA THR A 163 -10.34 4.78 -2.92
C THR A 163 -8.99 4.18 -3.29
N VAL A 164 -8.88 3.38 -4.35
CA VAL A 164 -7.58 2.93 -4.87
C VAL A 164 -7.08 3.85 -5.98
N LEU A 165 -7.91 4.14 -7.00
CA LEU A 165 -7.46 4.88 -8.18
C LEU A 165 -7.06 6.33 -7.86
N LEU A 166 -7.81 7.04 -7.01
CA LEU A 166 -7.54 8.44 -6.73
C LEU A 166 -6.21 8.63 -5.96
N PRO A 167 -5.96 7.94 -4.83
CA PRO A 167 -4.64 7.98 -4.19
C PRO A 167 -3.54 7.48 -5.12
N TYR A 168 -3.77 6.40 -5.88
CA TYR A 168 -2.75 5.88 -6.77
C TYR A 168 -2.34 6.90 -7.85
N ALA A 169 -3.28 7.68 -8.40
CA ALA A 169 -2.98 8.79 -9.30
C ALA A 169 -2.10 9.87 -8.65
N ILE A 170 -2.37 10.21 -7.39
CA ILE A 170 -1.53 11.15 -6.63
C ILE A 170 -0.13 10.58 -6.41
N ALA A 171 -0.01 9.27 -6.13
CA ALA A 171 1.28 8.60 -5.99
C ALA A 171 2.12 8.65 -7.28
N VAL A 172 1.48 8.53 -8.45
CA VAL A 172 2.13 8.71 -9.77
C VAL A 172 2.74 10.12 -9.89
N ILE A 173 1.97 11.16 -9.52
CA ILE A 173 2.46 12.54 -9.55
C ILE A 173 3.71 12.70 -8.66
N PHE A 174 3.68 12.14 -7.44
CA PHE A 174 4.84 12.19 -6.55
C PHE A 174 6.04 11.37 -7.04
N SER A 175 5.83 10.30 -7.83
CA SER A 175 6.92 9.58 -8.49
C SER A 175 7.64 10.49 -9.49
N PHE A 176 6.90 11.24 -10.33
CA PHE A 176 7.48 12.22 -11.24
C PHE A 176 8.10 13.43 -10.50
N ALA A 177 7.52 13.84 -9.37
CA ALA A 177 8.10 14.88 -8.52
C ALA A 177 9.46 14.43 -7.93
N THR A 178 9.61 13.16 -7.57
CA THR A 178 10.89 12.61 -7.11
C THR A 178 11.93 12.65 -8.23
N ALA A 179 11.54 12.29 -9.46
CA ALA A 179 12.43 12.30 -10.63
C ALA A 179 12.94 13.71 -11.00
N THR A 180 12.10 14.72 -10.81
CA THR A 180 12.37 16.13 -11.16
C THR A 180 12.97 16.93 -10.01
N ALA A 181 13.21 16.30 -8.86
CA ALA A 181 13.70 16.97 -7.67
C ALA A 181 15.08 17.62 -7.88
N LYS A 182 15.20 18.86 -7.37
CA LYS A 182 16.42 19.68 -7.39
C LYS A 182 17.17 19.70 -6.06
N ASP A 183 16.54 19.17 -5.01
CA ASP A 183 17.07 19.15 -3.65
C ASP A 183 16.72 17.83 -2.98
N ILE A 184 17.57 17.40 -2.03
CA ILE A 184 17.34 16.15 -1.27
C ILE A 184 16.04 16.20 -0.46
N GLN A 185 15.67 17.37 0.08
CA GLN A 185 14.43 17.53 0.85
C GLN A 185 13.19 17.21 0.00
N THR A 186 13.20 17.67 -1.25
CA THR A 186 12.13 17.38 -2.23
C THR A 186 12.06 15.89 -2.54
N VAL A 187 13.21 15.22 -2.73
CA VAL A 187 13.26 13.75 -2.89
C VAL A 187 12.64 13.05 -1.69
N LEU A 188 13.02 13.43 -0.47
CA LEU A 188 12.54 12.80 0.76
C LEU A 188 11.03 13.00 1.00
N LEU A 189 10.53 14.22 0.81
CA LEU A 189 9.10 14.54 0.98
C LEU A 189 8.24 13.88 -0.10
N SER A 190 8.65 13.96 -1.37
CA SER A 190 7.93 13.31 -2.46
C SER A 190 7.91 11.79 -2.30
N ARG A 191 8.99 11.19 -1.81
CA ARG A 191 9.05 9.76 -1.46
C ARG A 191 8.04 9.37 -0.39
N PHE A 192 7.95 10.15 0.69
CA PHE A 192 6.96 9.91 1.76
C PHE A 192 5.53 9.93 1.21
N PHE A 193 5.16 10.97 0.46
CA PHE A 193 3.79 11.08 -0.08
C PHE A 193 3.52 10.05 -1.19
N CYS A 194 4.50 9.75 -2.05
CA CYS A 194 4.40 8.64 -3.01
C CYS A 194 4.08 7.33 -2.29
N GLY A 195 4.76 7.06 -1.16
CA GLY A 195 4.44 5.95 -0.29
C GLY A 195 3.03 6.02 0.27
N PHE A 196 2.72 7.10 0.97
CA PHE A 196 1.45 7.30 1.66
C PHE A 196 0.24 7.06 0.75
N PHE A 197 0.22 7.65 -0.44
CA PHE A 197 -0.84 7.47 -1.41
C PHE A 197 -0.76 6.12 -2.15
N GLY A 198 0.46 5.63 -2.42
CA GLY A 198 0.71 4.33 -3.06
C GLY A 198 0.32 3.12 -2.20
N ALA A 199 0.06 3.31 -0.90
CA ALA A 199 -0.38 2.25 0.01
C ALA A 199 -1.85 1.83 -0.18
N ALA A 200 -2.65 2.64 -0.88
CA ALA A 200 -4.07 2.38 -1.10
C ALA A 200 -4.36 1.02 -1.79
N PRO A 201 -3.73 0.66 -2.93
CA PRO A 201 -3.92 -0.65 -3.54
C PRO A 201 -3.50 -1.81 -2.61
N VAL A 202 -2.39 -1.65 -1.87
CA VAL A 202 -1.88 -2.69 -0.95
C VAL A 202 -2.93 -3.03 0.12
N THR A 203 -3.62 -2.00 0.62
CA THR A 203 -4.57 -2.14 1.74
C THR A 203 -5.91 -2.66 1.28
N ASN A 204 -6.45 -2.08 0.20
CA ASN A 204 -7.83 -2.31 -0.20
C ASN A 204 -8.00 -3.62 -0.97
N THR A 205 -6.93 -4.15 -1.58
CA THR A 205 -7.01 -5.43 -2.32
C THR A 205 -7.41 -6.60 -1.43
N GLY A 206 -7.06 -6.58 -0.14
CA GLY A 206 -7.53 -7.60 0.81
C GLY A 206 -9.06 -7.64 0.94
N GLY A 207 -9.69 -6.46 0.97
CA GLY A 207 -11.16 -6.34 0.97
C GLY A 207 -11.77 -6.81 -0.35
N VAL A 208 -11.21 -6.36 -1.48
CA VAL A 208 -11.62 -6.77 -2.82
C VAL A 208 -11.62 -8.30 -2.99
N LEU A 209 -10.55 -8.97 -2.53
CA LEU A 209 -10.47 -10.43 -2.60
C LEU A 209 -11.53 -11.12 -1.73
N GLY A 210 -11.92 -10.52 -0.60
CA GLY A 210 -13.03 -10.99 0.22
C GLY A 210 -14.39 -10.77 -0.43
N ASP A 211 -14.54 -9.71 -1.23
CA ASP A 211 -15.77 -9.37 -1.93
C ASP A 211 -16.01 -10.27 -3.18
N LEU A 212 -14.93 -10.77 -3.81
CA LEU A 212 -14.95 -11.57 -5.05
C LEU A 212 -14.92 -13.10 -4.87
N TRP A 213 -14.08 -13.58 -3.94
CA TRP A 213 -13.74 -15.00 -3.86
C TRP A 213 -14.39 -15.69 -2.67
N SER A 214 -14.89 -16.91 -2.92
CA SER A 214 -15.39 -17.77 -1.85
C SER A 214 -14.26 -18.14 -0.87
N PRO A 215 -14.54 -18.45 0.40
CA PRO A 215 -13.50 -18.82 1.37
C PRO A 215 -12.59 -19.98 0.94
N GLU A 216 -13.11 -20.92 0.14
CA GLU A 216 -12.34 -22.06 -0.39
C GLU A 216 -11.31 -21.62 -1.45
N GLU A 217 -11.71 -20.72 -2.36
CA GLU A 217 -10.91 -20.25 -3.49
C GLU A 217 -9.98 -19.08 -3.11
N ARG A 218 -10.38 -18.28 -2.12
CA ARG A 218 -9.68 -17.06 -1.67
C ARG A 218 -8.21 -17.30 -1.34
N GLY A 219 -7.87 -18.47 -0.78
CA GLY A 219 -6.49 -18.79 -0.44
C GLY A 219 -5.57 -18.88 -1.67
N VAL A 220 -6.07 -19.41 -2.79
CA VAL A 220 -5.29 -19.47 -4.05
C VAL A 220 -5.12 -18.07 -4.64
N ALA A 221 -6.18 -17.26 -4.64
CA ALA A 221 -6.13 -15.89 -5.12
C ALA A 221 -5.16 -15.02 -4.30
N LEU A 222 -5.13 -15.18 -2.97
CA LEU A 222 -4.19 -14.50 -2.08
C LEU A 222 -2.73 -14.87 -2.37
N ILE A 223 -2.44 -16.13 -2.71
CA ILE A 223 -1.08 -16.54 -3.08
C ILE A 223 -0.65 -15.85 -4.39
N GLY A 224 -1.52 -15.86 -5.41
CA GLY A 224 -1.26 -15.17 -6.68
C GLY A 224 -1.01 -13.67 -6.48
N TYR A 225 -1.86 -13.02 -5.68
CA TYR A 225 -1.70 -11.62 -5.30
C TYR A 225 -0.35 -11.37 -4.60
N ALA A 226 0.01 -12.17 -3.61
CA ALA A 226 1.26 -12.00 -2.87
C ALA A 226 2.51 -12.18 -3.74
N ILE A 227 2.47 -13.07 -4.74
CA ILE A 227 3.54 -13.17 -5.73
C ILE A 227 3.69 -11.84 -6.47
N SER A 228 2.60 -11.22 -6.91
CA SER A 228 2.65 -9.91 -7.59
C SER A 228 3.24 -8.82 -6.69
N VAL A 229 2.83 -8.76 -5.42
CA VAL A 229 3.36 -7.79 -4.44
C VAL A 229 4.88 -7.94 -4.27
N VAL A 230 5.35 -9.16 -4.06
CA VAL A 230 6.77 -9.39 -3.76
C VAL A 230 7.61 -9.26 -5.03
N SER A 231 7.09 -9.65 -6.19
CA SER A 231 7.78 -9.50 -7.48
C SER A 231 8.15 -8.03 -7.75
N GLY A 232 7.30 -7.07 -7.38
CA GLY A 232 7.61 -5.64 -7.49
C GLY A 232 8.85 -5.25 -6.70
N THR A 233 8.94 -5.67 -5.43
CA THR A 233 10.09 -5.38 -4.56
C THR A 233 11.41 -6.03 -5.01
N VAL A 234 11.33 -7.18 -5.68
CA VAL A 234 12.50 -7.98 -6.06
C VAL A 234 13.00 -7.61 -7.46
N LEU A 235 12.11 -7.28 -8.38
CA LEU A 235 12.46 -6.85 -9.73
C LEU A 235 12.92 -5.38 -9.77
N GLY A 236 12.42 -4.54 -8.88
CA GLY A 236 12.76 -3.11 -8.81
C GLY A 236 14.28 -2.85 -8.71
N PRO A 237 15.04 -3.47 -7.79
CA PRO A 237 16.48 -3.25 -7.68
C PRO A 237 17.27 -3.74 -8.89
N ILE A 238 16.79 -4.79 -9.57
CA ILE A 238 17.44 -5.33 -10.77
C ILE A 238 17.32 -4.33 -11.92
N THR A 239 16.11 -3.82 -12.16
CA THR A 239 15.87 -2.82 -13.22
C THR A 239 16.48 -1.47 -12.87
N GLY A 240 16.39 -1.05 -11.60
CA GLY A 240 17.08 0.12 -11.08
C GLY A 240 18.59 0.03 -11.30
N GLY A 241 19.20 -1.13 -11.02
CA GLY A 241 20.62 -1.36 -11.26
C GLY A 241 21.00 -1.24 -12.74
N ALA A 242 20.17 -1.74 -13.66
CA ALA A 242 20.38 -1.61 -15.09
C ALA A 242 20.30 -0.15 -15.57
N ILE A 243 19.31 0.61 -15.08
CA ILE A 243 19.08 2.01 -15.46
C ILE A 243 20.20 2.90 -14.92
N VAL A 244 20.57 2.74 -13.65
CA VAL A 244 21.59 3.56 -12.97
C VAL A 244 22.98 3.31 -13.57
N GLN A 245 23.24 2.08 -14.06
CA GLN A 245 24.47 1.75 -14.78
C GLN A 245 24.54 2.40 -16.17
N SER A 246 23.39 2.67 -16.79
CA SER A 246 23.32 3.33 -18.09
C SER A 246 23.56 4.85 -17.99
N SER A 247 23.68 5.54 -19.13
CA SER A 247 23.83 7.00 -19.20
C SER A 247 22.62 7.79 -18.68
N LEU A 248 21.50 7.12 -18.41
CA LEU A 248 20.26 7.75 -17.94
C LEU A 248 20.33 8.21 -16.47
N GLY A 249 21.09 7.50 -15.63
CA GLY A 249 21.26 7.83 -14.21
C GLY A 249 20.01 7.60 -13.34
N TRP A 250 20.10 7.96 -12.06
CA TRP A 250 19.07 7.66 -11.05
C TRP A 250 17.70 8.32 -11.32
N ARG A 251 17.63 9.49 -11.94
CA ARG A 251 16.32 10.14 -12.19
C ARG A 251 15.40 9.28 -13.05
N TRP A 252 15.97 8.52 -13.98
CA TRP A 252 15.21 7.63 -14.85
C TRP A 252 14.63 6.41 -14.15
N THR A 253 15.16 6.01 -12.97
CA THR A 253 14.48 4.98 -12.16
C THR A 253 13.12 5.47 -11.71
N GLU A 254 12.99 6.76 -11.42
CA GLU A 254 11.75 7.40 -10.99
C GLU A 254 10.82 7.75 -12.15
N TYR A 255 11.36 8.20 -13.29
CA TYR A 255 10.56 8.39 -14.50
C TYR A 255 9.92 7.09 -14.98
N ILE A 256 10.69 6.00 -15.03
CA ILE A 256 10.16 4.68 -15.45
C ILE A 256 9.11 4.18 -14.47
N THR A 257 9.30 4.42 -13.17
CA THR A 257 8.30 4.10 -12.15
C THR A 257 7.02 4.91 -12.35
N GLY A 258 7.13 6.21 -12.61
CA GLY A 258 5.98 7.06 -12.94
C GLY A 258 5.25 6.59 -14.19
N ILE A 259 5.97 6.26 -15.27
CA ILE A 259 5.38 5.76 -16.52
C ILE A 259 4.68 4.42 -16.31
N LEU A 260 5.33 3.48 -15.62
CA LEU A 260 4.77 2.15 -15.33
C LEU A 260 3.50 2.26 -14.48
N THR A 261 3.54 3.04 -13.40
CA THR A 261 2.39 3.21 -12.50
C THR A 261 1.26 4.00 -13.16
N LEU A 262 1.57 4.97 -14.03
CA LEU A 262 0.58 5.66 -14.88
C LEU A 262 -0.09 4.72 -15.87
N PHE A 263 0.68 3.85 -16.54
CA PHE A 263 0.13 2.85 -17.44
C PHE A 263 -0.84 1.91 -16.72
N ILE A 264 -0.46 1.43 -15.53
CA ILE A 264 -1.31 0.58 -14.69
C ILE A 264 -2.57 1.36 -14.25
N LEU A 265 -2.43 2.63 -13.85
CA LEU A 265 -3.57 3.47 -13.49
C LEU A 265 -4.58 3.62 -14.63
N ILE A 266 -4.09 3.88 -15.85
CA ILE A 266 -4.95 3.99 -17.05
C ILE A 266 -5.66 2.66 -17.31
N LEU A 267 -4.92 1.55 -17.27
CA LEU A 267 -5.47 0.21 -17.45
C LEU A 267 -6.56 -0.10 -16.42
N ASP A 268 -6.30 0.16 -15.14
CA ASP A 268 -7.24 -0.06 -14.05
C ASP A 268 -8.45 0.87 -14.16
N SER A 269 -8.27 2.13 -14.56
CA SER A 269 -9.40 3.06 -14.71
C SER A 269 -10.44 2.57 -15.72
N ILE A 270 -9.98 1.92 -16.81
CA ILE A 270 -10.81 1.44 -17.92
C ILE A 270 -11.39 0.05 -17.61
N LEU A 271 -10.59 -0.88 -17.10
CA LEU A 271 -10.97 -2.29 -16.99
C LEU A 271 -11.52 -2.70 -15.61
N LEU A 272 -11.25 -1.92 -14.57
CA LEU A 272 -11.60 -2.29 -13.20
C LEU A 272 -13.04 -1.88 -12.89
N ASP A 273 -13.85 -2.83 -12.44
CA ASP A 273 -15.21 -2.58 -11.96
C ASP A 273 -15.26 -2.48 -10.44
N GLU A 274 -16.26 -1.78 -9.91
CA GLU A 274 -16.49 -1.72 -8.47
C GLU A 274 -16.88 -3.09 -7.92
N THR A 275 -16.25 -3.49 -6.83
CA THR A 275 -16.39 -4.82 -6.20
C THR A 275 -17.07 -4.75 -4.85
N TYR A 276 -17.28 -3.56 -4.29
CA TYR A 276 -17.92 -3.44 -2.98
C TYR A 276 -19.44 -3.60 -3.08
N PRO A 277 -20.05 -4.65 -2.51
CA PRO A 277 -21.50 -4.89 -2.64
C PRO A 277 -22.37 -3.74 -2.12
N PRO A 278 -22.05 -3.10 -0.98
CA PRO A 278 -22.83 -1.95 -0.51
C PRO A 278 -22.78 -0.75 -1.46
N ALA A 279 -21.63 -0.42 -2.06
CA ALA A 279 -21.55 0.67 -3.04
C ALA A 279 -22.36 0.36 -4.31
N LEU A 280 -22.34 -0.90 -4.77
CA LEU A 280 -23.16 -1.35 -5.89
C LEU A 280 -24.65 -1.18 -5.59
N LEU A 281 -25.10 -1.55 -4.39
CA LEU A 281 -26.50 -1.35 -3.99
C LEU A 281 -26.91 0.12 -3.94
N VAL A 282 -26.00 1.04 -3.54
CA VAL A 282 -26.25 2.48 -3.62
C VAL A 282 -26.49 2.90 -5.07
N THR A 283 -25.67 2.44 -6.00
CA THR A 283 -25.86 2.72 -7.43
C THR A 283 -27.16 2.10 -7.97
N LYS A 284 -27.49 0.86 -7.59
CA LYS A 284 -28.77 0.19 -7.93
C LYS A 284 -29.96 0.99 -7.40
N ALA A 285 -29.91 1.44 -6.14
CA ALA A 285 -30.96 2.24 -5.52
C ALA A 285 -31.13 3.58 -6.23
N GLN A 286 -30.04 4.27 -6.58
CA GLN A 286 -30.09 5.51 -7.35
C GLN A 286 -30.76 5.29 -8.71
N HIS A 287 -30.37 4.26 -9.46
CA HIS A 287 -31.02 3.93 -10.74
C HIS A 287 -32.52 3.64 -10.59
N LEU A 288 -32.90 2.89 -9.54
CA LEU A 288 -34.31 2.60 -9.26
C LEU A 288 -35.11 3.83 -8.87
N ARG A 289 -34.53 4.79 -8.11
CA ARG A 289 -35.18 6.08 -7.82
C ARG A 289 -35.55 6.82 -9.10
N TYR A 290 -34.62 6.89 -10.05
CA TYR A 290 -34.83 7.61 -11.31
C TYR A 290 -35.78 6.86 -12.26
N SER A 291 -35.74 5.52 -12.31
CA SER A 291 -36.59 4.74 -13.23
C SER A 291 -38.02 4.56 -12.74
N THR A 292 -38.23 4.40 -11.43
CA THR A 292 -39.56 4.20 -10.84
C THR A 292 -40.22 5.50 -10.39
N GLY A 293 -39.45 6.59 -10.25
CA GLY A 293 -39.90 7.83 -9.64
C GLY A 293 -40.09 7.76 -8.12
N ASN A 294 -39.78 6.62 -7.50
CA ASN A 294 -39.90 6.42 -6.05
C ASN A 294 -38.61 6.82 -5.34
N TRP A 295 -38.59 8.06 -4.83
CA TRP A 295 -37.46 8.64 -4.10
C TRP A 295 -37.23 8.05 -2.71
N ALA A 296 -38.19 7.27 -2.18
CA ALA A 296 -38.03 6.63 -0.89
C ALA A 296 -37.00 5.49 -0.94
N LEU A 297 -36.83 4.84 -2.11
CA LEU A 297 -35.93 3.70 -2.28
C LEU A 297 -34.49 4.08 -1.88
N HIS A 298 -33.86 3.32 -1.00
CA HIS A 298 -32.48 3.56 -0.61
C HIS A 298 -31.76 2.26 -0.25
N ALA A 299 -30.45 2.26 -0.35
CA ALA A 299 -29.63 1.15 0.10
C ALA A 299 -29.40 1.25 1.61
N ARG A 300 -29.31 0.12 2.31
CA ARG A 300 -29.02 0.09 3.76
C ARG A 300 -27.71 0.81 4.13
N HIS A 301 -26.77 0.88 3.19
CA HIS A 301 -25.51 1.61 3.36
C HIS A 301 -25.68 3.14 3.36
N GLU A 302 -26.77 3.67 2.80
CA GLU A 302 -27.10 5.10 2.88
C GLU A 302 -27.65 5.49 4.26
N GLU A 303 -28.21 4.53 5.02
CA GLU A 303 -28.61 4.72 6.42
C GLU A 303 -27.40 4.71 7.38
N TRP A 304 -26.22 4.32 6.90
CA TRP A 304 -25.00 4.22 7.69
C TRP A 304 -24.36 5.60 7.86
N ASP A 305 -24.82 6.34 8.86
CA ASP A 305 -24.36 7.71 9.19
C ASP A 305 -23.20 7.72 10.20
N VAL A 306 -22.27 6.77 10.08
CA VAL A 306 -21.10 6.73 10.98
C VAL A 306 -20.13 7.83 10.56
N GLY A 307 -19.92 8.77 11.48
CA GLY A 307 -18.99 9.88 11.30
C GLY A 307 -17.58 9.38 11.01
N PHE A 308 -16.82 10.15 10.23
CA PHE A 308 -15.40 9.86 9.94
C PHE A 308 -14.59 9.61 11.23
N GLY A 309 -14.95 10.28 12.33
CA GLY A 309 -14.33 10.09 13.65
C GLY A 309 -14.59 8.72 14.29
N GLU A 310 -15.77 8.12 14.13
CA GLU A 310 -16.07 6.78 14.66
C GLU A 310 -15.41 5.68 13.83
N MET A 311 -15.40 5.83 12.50
CA MET A 311 -14.61 4.96 11.62
C MET A 311 -13.13 5.09 11.93
N ALA A 312 -12.59 6.30 12.01
CA ALA A 312 -11.20 6.53 12.37
C ALA A 312 -10.87 5.96 13.76
N ASN A 313 -11.74 6.09 14.77
CA ASN A 313 -11.50 5.47 16.08
C ASN A 313 -11.45 3.93 15.97
N LYS A 314 -12.40 3.32 15.27
CA LYS A 314 -12.42 1.87 15.03
C LYS A 314 -11.19 1.38 14.23
N TYR A 315 -10.68 2.16 13.28
CA TYR A 315 -9.55 1.77 12.43
C TYR A 315 -8.18 2.26 12.90
N LEU A 316 -8.11 3.23 13.81
CA LEU A 316 -6.86 3.72 14.41
C LEU A 316 -6.62 3.09 15.78
N VAL A 317 -7.64 2.94 16.63
CA VAL A 317 -7.45 2.47 18.01
C VAL A 317 -7.40 0.94 18.09
N VAL A 318 -8.29 0.24 17.38
CA VAL A 318 -8.39 -1.23 17.46
C VAL A 318 -7.12 -1.94 16.98
N PRO A 319 -6.42 -1.52 15.90
CA PRO A 319 -5.15 -2.15 15.53
C PRO A 319 -4.10 -2.10 16.65
N PHE A 320 -3.94 -0.96 17.34
CA PHE A 320 -2.97 -0.86 18.44
C PHE A 320 -3.41 -1.66 19.67
N GLN A 321 -4.71 -1.74 19.94
CA GLN A 321 -5.24 -2.64 20.99
C GLN A 321 -4.99 -4.12 20.65
N LEU A 322 -5.14 -4.50 19.38
CA LEU A 322 -4.86 -5.84 18.90
C LEU A 322 -3.36 -6.18 18.99
N LEU A 323 -2.47 -5.24 18.65
CA LEU A 323 -1.03 -5.39 18.90
C LEU A 323 -0.69 -5.59 20.39
N GLY A 324 -1.55 -5.15 21.31
CA GLY A 324 -1.42 -5.48 22.73
C GLY A 324 -1.74 -6.94 23.08
N THR A 325 -2.33 -7.71 22.16
CA THR A 325 -2.59 -9.14 22.37
C THR A 325 -1.36 -9.98 22.05
N PRO A 326 -1.03 -11.01 22.87
CA PRO A 326 0.17 -11.81 22.67
C PRO A 326 0.16 -12.57 21.33
N ILE A 327 -1.02 -12.97 20.84
CA ILE A 327 -1.16 -13.66 19.55
C ILE A 327 -0.82 -12.70 18.40
N CYS A 328 -1.50 -11.56 18.33
CA CYS A 328 -1.29 -10.61 17.25
C CYS A 328 0.11 -10.03 17.29
N PHE A 329 0.63 -9.69 18.48
CA PHE A 329 1.99 -9.18 18.63
C PHE A 329 3.05 -10.16 18.11
N SER A 330 2.99 -11.43 18.54
CA SER A 330 4.02 -12.41 18.17
C SER A 330 4.02 -12.70 16.66
N VAL A 331 2.83 -12.88 16.07
CA VAL A 331 2.69 -13.14 14.63
C VAL A 331 3.05 -11.89 13.81
N ALA A 332 2.60 -10.70 14.26
CA ALA A 332 2.95 -9.45 13.61
C ALA A 332 4.46 -9.20 13.68
N LEU A 333 5.08 -9.32 14.86
CA LEU A 333 6.52 -9.15 15.05
C LEU A 333 7.32 -10.04 14.10
N TYR A 334 6.93 -11.32 13.97
CA TYR A 334 7.65 -12.23 13.09
C TYR A 334 7.47 -11.87 11.61
N ALA A 335 6.23 -11.58 11.18
CA ALA A 335 5.96 -11.13 9.81
C ALA A 335 6.70 -9.82 9.48
N SER A 336 6.74 -8.89 10.44
CA SER A 336 7.44 -7.60 10.33
C SER A 336 8.95 -7.76 10.28
N PHE A 337 9.54 -8.66 11.07
CA PHE A 337 10.97 -8.96 11.03
C PHE A 337 11.39 -9.51 9.66
N VAL A 338 10.66 -10.51 9.17
CA VAL A 338 10.93 -11.17 7.89
C VAL A 338 10.77 -10.21 6.71
N TYR A 339 9.77 -9.32 6.76
CA TYR A 339 9.61 -8.26 5.76
C TYR A 339 10.64 -7.14 5.90
N GLY A 340 11.06 -6.80 7.12
CA GLY A 340 12.19 -5.92 7.37
C GLY A 340 13.46 -6.46 6.71
N MET A 341 13.70 -7.78 6.79
CA MET A 341 14.83 -8.44 6.15
C MET A 341 14.83 -8.34 4.62
N LEU A 342 13.65 -8.39 3.98
CA LEU A 342 13.53 -8.17 2.54
C LEU A 342 14.06 -6.78 2.15
N TYR A 343 13.70 -5.74 2.91
CA TYR A 343 14.16 -4.38 2.65
C TYR A 343 15.60 -4.13 3.10
N LEU A 344 16.05 -4.81 4.17
CA LEU A 344 17.44 -4.83 4.58
C LEU A 344 18.35 -5.30 3.44
N ASN A 345 17.89 -6.28 2.65
CA ASN A 345 18.63 -6.80 1.50
C ASN A 345 18.85 -5.74 0.40
N LEU A 346 18.00 -4.71 0.30
CA LEU A 346 18.18 -3.60 -0.66
C LEU A 346 19.44 -2.80 -0.39
N SER A 347 19.81 -2.63 0.87
CA SER A 347 21.06 -1.98 1.29
C SER A 347 22.21 -2.97 1.44
N SER A 348 21.90 -4.21 1.84
CA SER A 348 22.91 -5.24 2.09
C SER A 348 23.56 -5.76 0.80
N PHE A 349 22.80 -6.06 -0.25
CA PHE A 349 23.36 -6.64 -1.47
C PHE A 349 24.34 -5.71 -2.21
N PRO A 350 24.11 -4.39 -2.31
CA PRO A 350 25.14 -3.46 -2.78
C PRO A 350 26.46 -3.59 -2.01
N ILE A 351 26.42 -3.71 -0.68
CA ILE A 351 27.64 -3.85 0.12
C ILE A 351 28.30 -5.21 -0.16
N GLN A 352 27.55 -6.30 -0.08
CA GLN A 352 28.10 -7.66 -0.23
C GLN A 352 28.63 -7.97 -1.64
N PHE A 353 27.94 -7.52 -2.68
CA PHE A 353 28.27 -7.90 -4.06
C PHE A 353 29.01 -6.79 -4.81
N GLN A 354 28.71 -5.52 -4.56
CA GLN A 354 29.40 -4.42 -5.25
C GLN A 354 30.66 -3.98 -4.50
N GLU A 355 30.62 -3.81 -3.17
CA GLU A 355 31.78 -3.33 -2.40
C GLU A 355 32.80 -4.43 -2.14
N GLU A 356 32.39 -5.57 -1.58
CA GLU A 356 33.33 -6.67 -1.25
C GLU A 356 33.82 -7.43 -2.49
N ARG A 357 32.90 -7.79 -3.39
CA ARG A 357 33.22 -8.59 -4.60
C ARG A 357 33.59 -7.75 -5.80
N GLY A 358 33.35 -6.44 -5.79
CA GLY A 358 33.67 -5.53 -6.90
C GLY A 358 32.78 -5.71 -8.13
N TRP A 359 31.56 -6.25 -7.99
CA TRP A 359 30.66 -6.43 -9.12
C TRP A 359 30.02 -5.11 -9.57
N ASN A 360 29.64 -5.06 -10.85
CA ASN A 360 28.94 -3.93 -11.42
C ASN A 360 27.54 -3.75 -10.80
N GLN A 361 26.94 -2.56 -10.95
CA GLN A 361 25.67 -2.18 -10.34
C GLN A 361 24.52 -3.14 -10.69
N LEU A 362 24.38 -3.56 -11.96
CA LEU A 362 23.38 -4.56 -12.35
C LEU A 362 23.68 -5.94 -11.79
N VAL A 363 24.91 -6.43 -11.97
CA VAL A 363 25.32 -7.79 -11.59
C VAL A 363 25.22 -7.98 -10.07
N GLY A 364 25.52 -6.94 -9.29
CA GLY A 364 25.36 -6.93 -7.84
C GLY A 364 23.92 -7.05 -7.34
N GLN A 365 22.92 -6.82 -8.20
CA GLN A 365 21.49 -6.93 -7.87
C GLN A 365 20.87 -8.26 -8.33
N LEU A 366 21.54 -9.04 -9.19
CA LEU A 366 21.06 -10.35 -9.64
C LEU A 366 20.74 -11.37 -8.52
N PRO A 367 21.37 -11.33 -7.32
CA PRO A 367 20.94 -12.18 -6.21
C PRO A 367 19.47 -12.02 -5.80
N PHE A 368 18.82 -10.89 -6.12
CA PHE A 368 17.37 -10.75 -5.98
C PHE A 368 16.59 -11.75 -6.85
N LEU A 369 17.12 -12.17 -8.01
CA LEU A 369 16.49 -13.21 -8.82
C LEU A 369 16.49 -14.57 -8.09
N ALA A 370 17.55 -14.89 -7.35
CA ALA A 370 17.57 -16.09 -6.51
C ALA A 370 16.56 -15.98 -5.35
N PHE A 371 16.40 -14.79 -4.77
CA PHE A 371 15.33 -14.51 -3.81
C PHE A 371 13.94 -14.78 -4.43
N LEU A 372 13.70 -14.34 -5.67
CA LEU A 372 12.47 -14.61 -6.43
C LEU A 372 12.23 -16.10 -6.64
N ILE A 373 13.26 -16.86 -7.03
CA ILE A 373 13.17 -18.31 -7.20
C ILE A 373 12.75 -18.96 -5.87
N GLY A 374 13.34 -18.54 -4.75
CA GLY A 374 12.93 -18.96 -3.41
C GLY A 374 11.46 -18.70 -3.11
N ILE A 375 10.97 -17.50 -3.43
CA ILE A 375 9.56 -17.12 -3.28
C ILE A 375 8.64 -18.04 -4.10
N LEU A 376 8.99 -18.35 -5.35
CA LEU A 376 8.19 -19.23 -6.20
C LEU A 376 8.07 -20.64 -5.61
N PHE A 377 9.17 -21.20 -5.09
CA PHE A 377 9.13 -22.47 -4.36
C PHE A 377 8.28 -22.37 -3.08
N GLY A 378 8.36 -21.24 -2.35
CA GLY A 378 7.52 -20.97 -1.19
C GLY A 378 6.03 -20.86 -1.55
N ALA A 379 5.71 -20.33 -2.72
CA ALA A 379 4.34 -20.28 -3.24
C ALA A 379 3.80 -21.66 -3.59
N ILE A 380 4.61 -22.52 -4.20
CA ILE A 380 4.26 -23.93 -4.44
C ILE A 380 4.00 -24.66 -3.12
N ALA A 381 4.84 -24.44 -2.10
CA ALA A 381 4.62 -24.99 -0.76
C ALA A 381 3.31 -24.51 -0.11
N ASN A 382 2.96 -23.23 -0.28
CA ASN A 382 1.66 -22.72 0.20
C ASN A 382 0.47 -23.27 -0.60
N LEU A 383 0.59 -23.43 -1.93
CA LEU A 383 -0.46 -24.01 -2.78
C LEU A 383 -0.72 -25.48 -2.44
N THR A 384 0.32 -26.26 -2.15
CA THR A 384 0.15 -27.64 -1.69
C THR A 384 -0.52 -27.69 -0.32
N ASN A 385 -0.15 -26.79 0.60
CA ASN A 385 -0.82 -26.68 1.90
C ASN A 385 -2.27 -26.19 1.80
N GLN A 386 -2.64 -25.38 0.78
CA GLN A 386 -4.03 -24.96 0.56
C GLN A 386 -4.96 -26.17 0.38
N ARG A 387 -4.50 -27.23 -0.29
CA ARG A 387 -5.29 -28.48 -0.44
C ARG A 387 -5.52 -29.16 0.91
N PHE A 388 -4.50 -29.19 1.76
CA PHE A 388 -4.60 -29.71 3.13
C PHE A 388 -5.54 -28.86 3.99
N TYR A 389 -5.44 -27.53 3.90
CA TYR A 389 -6.32 -26.59 4.58
C TYR A 389 -7.79 -26.80 4.21
N VAL A 390 -8.12 -26.88 2.91
CA VAL A 390 -9.50 -27.08 2.45
C VAL A 390 -10.08 -28.40 2.98
N ARG A 391 -9.27 -29.46 3.04
CA ARG A 391 -9.69 -30.74 3.62
C ARG A 391 -10.06 -30.61 5.10
N LYS A 392 -9.25 -29.91 5.89
CA LYS A 392 -9.53 -29.65 7.31
C LYS A 392 -10.68 -28.66 7.51
N TYR A 393 -10.82 -27.68 6.64
CA TYR A 393 -11.92 -26.72 6.64
C TYR A 393 -13.28 -27.42 6.45
N ARG A 394 -13.38 -28.33 5.47
CA ARG A 394 -14.58 -29.14 5.26
C ARG A 394 -14.86 -30.10 6.42
N ALA A 395 -13.82 -30.68 7.01
CA ALA A 395 -13.96 -31.53 8.19
C ALA A 395 -14.43 -30.78 9.45
N ASN A 396 -14.23 -29.45 9.51
CA ASN A 396 -14.60 -28.60 10.63
C ASN A 396 -15.90 -27.80 10.38
N ASN A 397 -16.89 -28.39 9.69
CA ASN A 397 -18.17 -27.76 9.38
C ASN A 397 -18.02 -26.38 8.69
N CYS A 398 -17.06 -26.23 7.78
CA CYS A 398 -16.78 -24.98 7.07
C CYS A 398 -16.41 -23.79 7.98
N ARG A 399 -15.84 -24.08 9.16
CA ARG A 399 -15.21 -23.07 10.03
C ARG A 399 -13.70 -23.01 9.80
N ALA A 400 -13.15 -21.81 9.79
CA ALA A 400 -11.73 -21.60 9.55
C ALA A 400 -10.88 -22.28 10.65
N VAL A 401 -9.87 -23.05 10.22
CA VAL A 401 -8.91 -23.71 11.13
C VAL A 401 -7.57 -23.02 10.98
N SER A 402 -7.34 -21.99 11.80
CA SER A 402 -6.15 -21.13 11.72
C SER A 402 -4.85 -21.93 11.76
N GLU A 403 -4.76 -22.97 12.58
CA GLU A 403 -3.56 -23.78 12.81
C GLU A 403 -3.17 -24.63 11.58
N ALA A 404 -4.12 -24.94 10.70
CA ALA A 404 -3.84 -25.65 9.45
C ALA A 404 -3.05 -24.81 8.43
N ARG A 405 -2.88 -23.50 8.69
CA ARG A 405 -2.05 -22.58 7.88
C ARG A 405 -0.57 -22.61 8.25
N LEU A 406 -0.21 -23.07 9.44
CA LEU A 406 1.14 -22.97 10.01
C LEU A 406 2.18 -24.01 9.53
N PRO A 407 1.86 -25.20 8.96
CA PRO A 407 2.89 -26.16 8.57
C PRO A 407 3.97 -25.62 7.61
N PRO A 408 3.63 -24.85 6.55
CA PRO A 408 4.65 -24.22 5.70
C PRO A 408 5.53 -23.21 6.44
N MET A 409 4.97 -22.49 7.41
CA MET A 409 5.69 -21.52 8.24
C MET A 409 6.70 -22.20 9.16
N ILE A 410 6.39 -23.39 9.66
CA ILE A 410 7.31 -24.19 10.48
C ILE A 410 8.57 -24.54 9.68
N VAL A 411 8.40 -25.12 8.48
CA VAL A 411 9.53 -25.45 7.61
C VAL A 411 10.26 -24.19 7.13
N GLY A 412 9.49 -23.16 6.76
CA GLY A 412 10.00 -21.85 6.36
C GLY A 412 10.87 -21.19 7.42
N SER A 413 10.51 -21.30 8.70
CA SER A 413 11.25 -20.69 9.81
C SER A 413 12.67 -21.24 9.98
N VAL A 414 12.83 -22.56 9.89
CA VAL A 414 14.13 -23.24 9.98
C VAL A 414 15.00 -22.88 8.78
N LEU A 415 14.41 -22.94 7.58
CA LEU A 415 15.11 -22.59 6.35
C LEU A 415 15.51 -21.11 6.33
N PHE A 416 14.63 -20.20 6.76
CA PHE A 416 14.94 -18.77 6.83
C PHE A 416 16.15 -18.49 7.72
N ALA A 417 16.19 -19.07 8.93
CA ALA A 417 17.32 -18.95 9.83
C ALA A 417 18.61 -19.54 9.21
N GLY A 418 18.54 -20.76 8.68
CA GLY A 418 19.69 -21.42 8.03
C GLY A 418 20.22 -20.64 6.82
N GLY A 419 19.31 -20.07 6.02
CA GLY A 419 19.64 -19.24 4.87
C GLY A 419 20.37 -17.95 5.26
N LEU A 420 20.04 -17.34 6.39
CA LEU A 420 20.78 -16.17 6.91
C LEU A 420 22.22 -16.52 7.30
N PHE A 421 22.42 -17.62 8.02
CA PHE A 421 23.78 -18.07 8.35
C PHE A 421 24.58 -18.43 7.10
N LEU A 422 23.94 -19.13 6.14
CA LEU A 422 24.59 -19.45 4.87
C LEU A 422 25.00 -18.16 4.14
N LEU A 423 24.08 -17.20 3.99
CA LEU A 423 24.34 -15.91 3.35
C LEU A 423 25.55 -15.21 4.01
N GLY A 424 25.51 -15.02 5.33
CA GLY A 424 26.54 -14.25 6.05
C GLY A 424 27.93 -14.85 5.97
N TRP A 425 28.06 -16.16 6.16
CA TRP A 425 29.36 -16.83 6.17
C TRP A 425 29.92 -17.11 4.78
N THR A 426 29.08 -17.08 3.73
CA THR A 426 29.54 -17.23 2.34
C THR A 426 29.74 -15.90 1.61
N SER A 427 29.47 -14.76 2.23
CA SER A 427 29.65 -13.43 1.62
C SER A 427 31.10 -13.12 1.22
N ASP A 428 32.10 -13.75 1.86
CA ASP A 428 33.53 -13.53 1.56
C ASP A 428 33.84 -13.78 0.08
N ARG A 429 34.64 -12.89 -0.52
CA ARG A 429 35.11 -12.97 -1.90
C ARG A 429 35.81 -14.29 -2.23
N ARG A 430 36.43 -14.94 -1.24
CA ARG A 430 37.11 -16.25 -1.39
C ARG A 430 36.16 -17.40 -1.67
N ILE A 431 34.89 -17.28 -1.27
CA ILE A 431 33.89 -18.34 -1.43
C ILE A 431 33.14 -18.13 -2.76
N PRO A 432 32.82 -19.21 -3.51
CA PRO A 432 32.06 -19.10 -4.75
C PRO A 432 30.72 -18.38 -4.53
N TRP A 433 30.40 -17.46 -5.45
CA TRP A 433 29.17 -16.65 -5.37
C TRP A 433 27.89 -17.48 -5.29
N ILE A 434 27.91 -18.69 -5.86
CA ILE A 434 26.80 -19.64 -5.88
C ILE A 434 26.31 -19.94 -4.47
N ALA A 435 27.21 -20.08 -3.49
CA ALA A 435 26.83 -20.41 -2.12
C ALA A 435 25.98 -19.30 -1.48
N THR A 436 26.38 -18.04 -1.68
CA THR A 436 25.64 -16.86 -1.20
C THR A 436 24.29 -16.75 -1.91
N THR A 437 24.24 -17.02 -3.21
CA THR A 437 23.01 -17.01 -4.00
C THR A 437 22.03 -18.11 -3.57
N ILE A 438 22.51 -19.30 -3.22
CA ILE A 438 21.70 -20.38 -2.64
C ILE A 438 21.14 -19.94 -1.28
N GLY A 439 21.97 -19.32 -0.42
CA GLY A 439 21.51 -18.72 0.84
C GLY A 439 20.37 -17.73 0.62
N THR A 440 20.51 -16.82 -0.35
CA THR A 440 19.46 -15.87 -0.73
C THR A 440 18.16 -16.54 -1.19
N ALA A 441 18.25 -17.63 -1.96
CA ALA A 441 17.06 -18.38 -2.38
C ALA A 441 16.36 -19.07 -1.20
N ILE A 442 17.11 -19.63 -0.27
CA ILE A 442 16.57 -20.25 0.95
C ILE A 442 15.88 -19.18 1.83
N ILE A 443 16.47 -17.99 1.96
CA ILE A 443 15.84 -16.85 2.65
C ILE A 443 14.53 -16.46 1.93
N GLY A 444 14.50 -16.40 0.61
CA GLY A 444 13.28 -16.11 -0.16
C GLY A 444 12.15 -17.11 0.08
N PHE A 445 12.46 -18.41 0.16
CA PHE A 445 11.50 -19.46 0.49
C PHE A 445 10.91 -19.27 1.90
N GLY A 446 11.79 -19.06 2.89
CA GLY A 446 11.39 -18.81 4.27
C GLY A 446 10.56 -17.53 4.39
N PHE A 447 10.99 -16.46 3.73
CA PHE A 447 10.29 -15.18 3.71
C PHE A 447 8.84 -15.35 3.28
N PHE A 448 8.61 -15.96 2.10
CA PHE A 448 7.28 -16.05 1.54
C PHE A 448 6.35 -16.93 2.38
N THR A 449 6.85 -18.09 2.85
CA THR A 449 6.07 -19.03 3.66
C THR A 449 5.67 -18.44 5.01
N ILE A 450 6.60 -17.78 5.72
CA ILE A 450 6.33 -17.12 7.00
C ILE A 450 5.34 -15.97 6.81
N PHE A 451 5.59 -15.11 5.82
CA PHE A 451 4.80 -13.92 5.57
C PHE A 451 3.34 -14.28 5.25
N GLN A 452 3.12 -15.23 4.33
CA GLN A 452 1.77 -15.62 3.94
C GLN A 452 1.02 -16.37 5.05
N ALA A 453 1.68 -17.29 5.75
CA ALA A 453 1.03 -18.02 6.83
C ALA A 453 0.62 -17.08 7.97
N SER A 454 1.46 -16.09 8.30
CA SER A 454 1.18 -15.10 9.34
C SER A 454 -0.07 -14.26 9.03
N LEU A 455 -0.19 -13.76 7.80
CA LEU A 455 -1.36 -12.98 7.37
C LEU A 455 -2.64 -13.81 7.40
N ASN A 456 -2.62 -15.02 6.83
CA ASN A 456 -3.79 -15.90 6.83
C ASN A 456 -4.20 -16.33 8.25
N TYR A 457 -3.22 -16.64 9.10
CA TYR A 457 -3.46 -17.01 10.48
C TYR A 457 -4.16 -15.88 11.26
N LEU A 458 -3.73 -14.62 11.08
CA LEU A 458 -4.36 -13.46 11.73
C LEU A 458 -5.81 -13.25 11.26
N ILE A 459 -6.05 -13.36 9.95
CA ILE A 459 -7.39 -13.23 9.37
C ILE A 459 -8.33 -14.30 9.94
N ASP A 460 -7.87 -15.55 9.98
CA ASP A 460 -8.66 -16.69 10.48
C ASP A 460 -8.84 -16.63 12.01
N THR A 461 -7.87 -16.09 12.75
CA THR A 461 -7.93 -15.99 14.23
C THR A 461 -8.84 -14.87 14.72
N PHE A 462 -8.91 -13.76 13.99
CA PHE A 462 -9.66 -12.56 14.36
C PHE A 462 -10.75 -12.22 13.34
N PRO A 463 -11.76 -13.08 13.11
CA PRO A 463 -12.72 -12.91 12.02
C PRO A 463 -13.52 -11.60 12.12
N THR A 464 -13.87 -11.18 13.34
CA THR A 464 -14.65 -9.95 13.60
C THR A 464 -13.86 -8.66 13.44
N VAL A 465 -12.52 -8.71 13.58
CA VAL A 465 -11.62 -7.56 13.54
C VAL A 465 -10.41 -7.82 12.62
N SER A 466 -10.62 -8.61 11.57
CA SER A 466 -9.58 -9.12 10.68
C SER A 466 -8.87 -8.00 9.92
N ALA A 467 -9.63 -7.01 9.42
CA ALA A 467 -9.09 -5.81 8.78
C ALA A 467 -8.16 -5.04 9.73
N SER A 468 -8.56 -4.85 11.00
CA SER A 468 -7.75 -4.17 12.01
C SER A 468 -6.48 -4.95 12.38
N ALA A 469 -6.54 -6.29 12.45
CA ALA A 469 -5.37 -7.14 12.71
C ALA A 469 -4.33 -7.07 11.57
N VAL A 470 -4.81 -7.08 10.32
CA VAL A 470 -3.97 -6.93 9.13
C VAL A 470 -3.36 -5.51 9.07
N ALA A 471 -4.13 -4.48 9.40
CA ALA A 471 -3.65 -3.10 9.47
C ALA A 471 -2.54 -2.95 10.52
N ALA A 472 -2.71 -3.52 11.72
CA ALA A 472 -1.71 -3.46 12.79
C ALA A 472 -0.39 -4.14 12.39
N THR A 473 -0.51 -5.32 11.77
CA THR A 473 0.64 -6.06 11.25
C THR A 473 1.33 -5.29 10.13
N THR A 474 0.55 -4.68 9.24
CA THR A 474 1.06 -3.85 8.15
C THR A 474 1.79 -2.61 8.67
N PHE A 475 1.27 -1.95 9.69
CA PHE A 475 1.92 -0.80 10.31
C PHE A 475 3.28 -1.19 10.92
N LEU A 476 3.31 -2.22 11.78
CA LEU A 476 4.56 -2.69 12.39
C LEU A 476 5.57 -3.17 11.33
N ARG A 477 5.07 -3.84 10.29
CA ARG A 477 5.85 -4.32 9.16
C ARG A 477 6.52 -3.18 8.41
N SER A 478 5.76 -2.13 8.09
CA SER A 478 6.28 -0.96 7.39
C SER A 478 7.30 -0.18 8.23
N LEU A 479 7.11 -0.14 9.55
CA LEU A 479 8.11 0.43 10.46
C LEU A 479 9.42 -0.35 10.43
N CYS A 480 9.38 -1.69 10.53
CA CYS A 480 10.59 -2.52 10.41
C CYS A 480 11.23 -2.38 9.02
N ALA A 481 10.43 -2.37 7.96
CA ALA A 481 10.91 -2.20 6.58
C ALA A 481 11.64 -0.87 6.38
N GLY A 482 11.12 0.23 6.94
CA GLY A 482 11.77 1.53 6.88
C GLY A 482 12.97 1.66 7.81
N ALA A 483 12.93 1.03 9.00
CA ALA A 483 14.03 1.15 9.96
C ALA A 483 15.26 0.31 9.59
N PHE A 484 15.06 -0.86 8.99
CA PHE A 484 16.15 -1.83 8.76
C PHE A 484 17.26 -1.32 7.84
N PRO A 485 16.95 -0.71 6.67
CA PRO A 485 17.96 -0.12 5.79
C PRO A 485 18.87 0.90 6.48
N LEU A 486 18.35 1.68 7.44
CA LEU A 486 19.06 2.80 8.06
C LEU A 486 20.29 2.38 8.88
N PHE A 487 20.25 1.20 9.51
CA PHE A 487 21.36 0.73 10.35
C PHE A 487 22.30 -0.26 9.65
N VAL A 488 21.96 -0.74 8.43
CA VAL A 488 22.76 -1.78 7.73
C VAL A 488 24.22 -1.38 7.60
N ARG A 489 24.48 -0.16 7.14
CA ARG A 489 25.85 0.27 6.88
C ARG A 489 26.67 0.34 8.17
N SER A 490 26.13 0.95 9.22
CA SER A 490 26.76 1.02 10.54
C SER A 490 27.00 -0.36 11.15
N MET A 491 26.04 -1.27 10.97
CA MET A 491 26.14 -2.65 11.43
C MET A 491 27.26 -3.41 10.69
N TYR A 492 27.34 -3.26 9.37
CA TYR A 492 28.30 -3.99 8.54
C TYR A 492 29.73 -3.47 8.71
N THR A 493 29.92 -2.16 8.88
CA THR A 493 31.26 -1.58 9.11
C THR A 493 31.83 -1.92 10.48
N LYS A 494 30.98 -2.04 11.52
CA LYS A 494 31.44 -2.32 12.89
C LYS A 494 31.60 -3.82 13.21
N LEU A 495 30.68 -4.65 12.72
CA LEU A 495 30.66 -6.10 13.03
C LEU A 495 31.29 -6.95 11.93
N GLY A 496 31.40 -6.41 10.70
CA GLY A 496 31.66 -7.20 9.51
C GLY A 496 30.42 -7.96 9.04
N ILE A 497 30.39 -8.31 7.76
CA ILE A 497 29.22 -8.93 7.12
C ILE A 497 28.83 -10.27 7.77
N PRO A 498 29.76 -11.21 8.06
CA PRO A 498 29.38 -12.52 8.60
C PRO A 498 28.69 -12.42 9.96
N TRP A 499 29.22 -11.59 10.87
CA TRP A 499 28.64 -11.39 12.20
C TRP A 499 27.37 -10.54 12.16
N ALA A 500 27.33 -9.49 11.33
CA ALA A 500 26.14 -8.67 11.18
C ALA A 500 24.92 -9.50 10.72
N VAL A 501 25.11 -10.38 9.73
CA VAL A 501 24.05 -11.30 9.27
C VAL A 501 23.76 -12.40 10.30
N SER A 502 24.78 -12.89 11.01
CA SER A 502 24.59 -13.88 12.08
C SER A 502 23.75 -13.34 13.25
N VAL A 503 23.89 -12.07 13.64
CA VAL A 503 23.03 -11.43 14.63
C VAL A 503 21.56 -11.47 14.20
N LEU A 504 21.27 -11.17 12.94
CA LEU A 504 19.93 -11.29 12.37
C LEU A 504 19.46 -12.76 12.34
N GLY A 505 20.37 -13.69 12.06
CA GLY A 505 20.13 -15.14 12.15
C GLY A 505 19.76 -15.60 13.56
N PHE A 506 20.43 -15.10 14.60
CA PHE A 506 20.09 -15.39 16.00
C PHE A 506 18.72 -14.83 16.38
N ILE A 507 18.39 -13.61 15.95
CA ILE A 507 17.04 -13.05 16.13
C ILE A 507 16.00 -13.95 15.46
N SER A 508 16.27 -14.44 14.24
CA SER A 508 15.40 -15.40 13.56
C SER A 508 15.21 -16.70 14.35
N ILE A 509 16.27 -17.24 14.96
CA ILE A 509 16.19 -18.42 15.84
C ILE A 509 15.31 -18.14 17.06
N VAL A 510 15.40 -16.95 17.67
CA VAL A 510 14.54 -16.57 18.81
C VAL A 510 13.06 -16.51 18.41
N LEU A 511 12.76 -16.15 17.17
CA LEU A 511 11.39 -16.09 16.63
C LEU A 511 10.88 -17.46 16.13
N LEU A 512 11.77 -18.44 15.93
CA LEU A 512 11.45 -19.78 15.44
C LEU A 512 10.40 -20.53 16.28
N PRO A 513 10.35 -20.45 17.63
CA PRO A 513 9.34 -21.14 18.43
C PRO A 513 7.91 -20.64 18.21
N ILE A 514 7.71 -19.42 17.69
CA ILE A 514 6.39 -18.80 17.53
C ILE A 514 5.41 -19.69 16.74
N PRO A 515 5.72 -20.13 15.50
CA PRO A 515 4.83 -21.03 14.75
C PRO A 515 4.57 -22.37 15.44
N TYR A 516 5.56 -22.94 16.14
CA TYR A 516 5.39 -24.19 16.87
C TYR A 516 4.43 -24.02 18.06
N LEU A 517 4.60 -22.94 18.84
CA LEU A 517 3.73 -22.63 19.97
C LEU A 517 2.28 -22.47 19.53
N PHE A 518 2.02 -21.74 18.44
CA PHE A 518 0.66 -21.57 17.94
C PHE A 518 0.10 -22.82 17.26
N TYR A 519 0.93 -23.68 16.68
CA TYR A 519 0.47 -24.95 16.12
C TYR A 519 -0.05 -25.90 17.19
N PHE A 520 0.66 -26.05 18.31
CA PHE A 520 0.29 -26.99 19.37
C PHE A 520 -0.67 -26.38 20.42
N TYR A 521 -0.49 -25.10 20.76
CA TYR A 521 -1.24 -24.44 21.82
C TYR A 521 -2.25 -23.40 21.32
N GLY A 522 -2.36 -23.18 20.01
CA GLY A 522 -3.24 -22.19 19.38
C GLY A 522 -4.66 -22.16 19.94
N PRO A 523 -5.39 -23.30 19.96
CA PRO A 523 -6.76 -23.34 20.49
C PRO A 523 -6.86 -22.94 21.97
N LYS A 524 -5.90 -23.37 22.79
CA LYS A 524 -5.85 -23.04 24.24
C LYS A 524 -5.56 -21.55 24.48
N ILE A 525 -4.70 -20.95 23.67
CA ILE A 525 -4.34 -19.53 23.76
C ILE A 525 -5.50 -18.67 23.25
N ARG A 526 -6.16 -19.08 22.16
CA ARG A 526 -7.33 -18.39 21.58
C ARG A 526 -8.54 -18.41 22.52
N ALA A 527 -8.76 -19.51 23.25
CA ALA A 527 -9.85 -19.62 24.22
C ALA A 527 -9.76 -18.57 25.36
N LYS A 528 -8.56 -18.07 25.65
CA LYS A 528 -8.35 -17.04 26.68
C LYS A 528 -8.56 -15.61 26.17
N GLY A 529 -8.48 -15.36 24.87
CA GLY A 529 -8.49 -14.00 24.30
C GLY A 529 -9.89 -13.45 24.01
N ARG A 530 -10.16 -12.21 24.44
CA ARG A 530 -11.47 -11.55 24.22
C ARG A 530 -11.86 -11.44 22.73
N TRP A 531 -10.90 -11.11 21.87
CA TRP A 531 -11.12 -10.93 20.42
C TRP A 531 -10.92 -12.21 19.58
N SER A 532 -10.28 -13.25 20.14
CA SER A 532 -9.97 -14.50 19.44
C SER A 532 -10.88 -15.68 19.85
N ARG A 533 -11.76 -15.51 20.85
CA ARG A 533 -12.78 -16.51 21.21
C ARG A 533 -13.81 -16.76 20.10
N SER A 534 -14.10 -15.74 19.29
CA SER A 534 -15.11 -15.82 18.23
C SER A 534 -14.73 -16.77 17.09
N SER A 535 -13.45 -17.15 16.98
CA SER A 535 -12.97 -18.05 15.94
C SER A 535 -12.98 -19.53 16.34
N LEU A 536 -13.31 -19.88 17.60
CA LEU A 536 -13.34 -21.25 18.09
C LEU A 536 -14.59 -22.04 17.69
#